data_AF-A0A2C5Y5E5-F1
#
_entry.id   AF-A0A2C5Y5E5-F1
#
_cell.length_a   1.000
_cell.length_b   1.000
_cell.length_c   1.000
_cell.angle_alpha   90.00
_cell.angle_beta   90.00
_cell.angle_gamma   90.00
#
_symmetry.space_group_name_H-M   'P 1'
#
loop_
_entity.id
_entity.type
_entity.pdbx_description
1 polymer ?
#
loop_
_entity_poly.entity_id
_entity_poly.type
_entity_poly.pdbx_seq_one_letter_code
_entity_poly.pdbx_strand_id
1 'polypeptide(L)' 'MGPNSVIPRACHNCRVRKIRCNRENPCSNCITSSLVCQPNSASAARVAIPASRFIITAASAPLHTIPI' A
#
# COMPACT_ATOMS: atom_id res chain seq x y z
N MET A 1 -38.26 10.61 2.60
CA MET A 1 -36.81 10.77 2.34
C MET A 1 -36.25 9.44 1.88
N GLY A 2 -35.82 9.32 0.62
CA GLY A 2 -35.28 8.06 0.07
C GLY A 2 -33.86 7.75 0.56
N PRO A 3 -33.44 6.47 0.56
CA PRO A 3 -32.19 6.04 1.17
C PRO A 3 -31.02 6.73 0.46
N ASN A 4 -30.18 7.37 1.28
CA ASN A 4 -28.94 8.03 0.92
C ASN A 4 -28.16 7.11 -0.02
N SER A 5 -28.25 7.36 -1.33
CA SER A 5 -27.60 6.55 -2.36
C SER A 5 -26.13 6.55 -2.02
N VAL A 6 -25.67 5.42 -1.47
CA VAL A 6 -24.25 5.18 -1.21
C VAL A 6 -23.62 5.02 -2.58
N ILE A 7 -23.41 6.16 -3.26
CA ILE A 7 -22.75 6.24 -4.54
C ILE A 7 -21.44 5.51 -4.34
N PRO A 8 -21.23 4.40 -5.06
CA PRO A 8 -20.16 3.52 -4.67
C PRO A 8 -18.85 4.31 -4.82
N ARG A 9 -17.97 4.28 -3.81
CA ARG A 9 -16.90 5.29 -3.71
C ARG A 9 -15.84 5.07 -4.79
N ALA A 10 -15.61 6.09 -5.61
CA ALA A 10 -14.41 6.17 -6.44
C ALA A 10 -13.15 6.12 -5.55
N CYS A 11 -12.04 5.57 -6.08
CA CYS A 11 -10.74 5.63 -5.41
C CYS A 11 -10.28 7.09 -5.21
N HIS A 12 -9.31 7.30 -4.32
CA HIS A 12 -8.80 8.64 -3.98
C HIS A 12 -8.33 9.40 -5.23
N ASN A 13 -7.51 8.77 -6.06
CA ASN A 13 -6.97 9.39 -7.29
C ASN A 13 -8.07 9.79 -8.27
N CYS A 14 -9.02 8.89 -8.56
CA CYS A 14 -10.12 9.19 -9.47
C CYS A 14 -11.03 10.30 -8.93
N ARG A 15 -11.22 10.37 -7.60
CA ARG A 15 -11.99 11.42 -6.95
C ARG A 15 -11.32 12.78 -7.07
N VAL A 16 -10.04 12.89 -6.73
CA VAL A 16 -9.27 14.15 -6.80
C VAL A 16 -9.22 14.64 -8.25
N ARG A 17 -9.04 13.72 -9.20
CA ARG A 17 -9.02 14.03 -10.64
C ARG A 17 -10.42 14.22 -11.24
N LYS A 18 -11.49 14.00 -10.47
CA LYS A 18 -12.89 14.08 -10.89
C LYS A 18 -13.20 13.25 -12.16
N ILE A 19 -12.56 12.09 -12.28
CA ILE A 19 -12.76 11.14 -13.39
C ILE A 19 -13.55 9.91 -12.93
N ARG A 20 -14.17 9.21 -13.87
CA ARG A 20 -14.93 7.98 -13.58
C ARG A 20 -13.98 6.87 -13.16
N CYS A 21 -14.21 6.31 -11.97
CA CYS A 21 -13.48 5.14 -11.47
C CYS A 21 -14.14 3.86 -11.98
N ASN A 22 -13.36 2.94 -12.56
CA ASN A 22 -13.78 1.58 -12.94
C ASN A 22 -13.99 0.66 -11.73
N ARG A 23 -13.53 1.09 -10.54
CA ARG A 23 -13.77 0.42 -9.23
C ARG A 23 -13.13 -0.96 -9.09
N GLU A 24 -12.22 -1.30 -9.99
CA GLU A 24 -11.34 -2.45 -9.85
C GLU A 24 -10.13 -2.06 -8.98
N ASN A 25 -9.49 -3.04 -8.35
CA ASN A 25 -8.26 -2.83 -7.58
C ASN A 25 -7.12 -3.66 -8.19
N PRO A 26 -6.13 -3.04 -8.86
CA PRO A 26 -5.98 -1.61 -9.15
C PRO A 26 -6.93 -1.07 -10.25
N CYS A 27 -7.26 0.23 -10.19
CA CYS A 27 -8.16 0.86 -11.15
C CYS A 27 -7.43 1.15 -12.49
N SER A 28 -8.09 1.08 -13.66
CA SER A 28 -7.43 1.27 -14.97
C SER A 28 -6.75 2.63 -15.07
N ASN A 29 -7.40 3.69 -14.59
CA ASN A 29 -6.80 5.03 -14.56
C ASN A 29 -5.55 5.10 -13.67
N CYS A 30 -5.53 4.32 -12.59
CA CYS A 30 -4.41 4.21 -11.67
C CYS A 30 -3.24 3.48 -12.35
N ILE A 31 -3.53 2.39 -13.07
CA ILE A 31 -2.56 1.62 -13.86
C ILE A 31 -1.95 2.50 -14.96
N THR A 32 -2.78 3.15 -15.78
CA THR A 32 -2.33 4.03 -16.87
C THR A 32 -1.51 5.21 -16.37
N SER A 33 -1.81 5.71 -15.17
CA SER A 33 -1.03 6.79 -14.56
C SER A 33 0.16 6.29 -13.73
N SER A 34 0.35 4.96 -13.64
CA SER A 34 1.35 4.32 -12.80
C SER A 34 1.31 4.80 -11.33
N LEU A 35 0.10 5.05 -10.81
CA LEU A 35 -0.15 5.52 -9.44
C LEU A 35 -0.69 4.38 -8.58
N VAL A 36 -0.35 4.41 -7.29
CA VAL A 36 -0.90 3.48 -6.30
C VAL A 36 -2.40 3.74 -6.15
N CYS A 37 -3.22 2.72 -6.42
CA CYS A 37 -4.68 2.80 -6.28
C CYS A 37 -5.06 2.79 -4.79
N GLN A 38 -5.32 3.97 -4.23
CA GLN A 38 -5.78 4.11 -2.84
C GLN A 38 -7.32 4.12 -2.79
N PRO A 39 -7.96 3.18 -2.08
CA PRO A 39 -9.40 3.22 -1.88
C PRO A 39 -9.78 4.46 -1.07
N ASN A 40 -10.92 5.08 -1.37
CA ASN A 40 -11.40 6.20 -0.58
C ASN A 40 -12.09 5.69 0.71
N SER A 41 -11.30 5.09 1.59
CA SER A 41 -11.78 4.65 2.89
C SER A 41 -11.58 5.77 3.90
N ALA A 42 -12.68 6.27 4.47
CA ALA A 42 -12.61 7.00 5.74
C ALA A 42 -12.38 6.03 6.91
N SER A 43 -12.33 4.72 6.63
CA SER A 43 -11.98 3.70 7.59
C SER A 43 -10.54 3.29 7.29
N ALA A 44 -9.62 3.94 7.98
CA ALA A 44 -8.29 3.44 8.24
C ALA A 44 -8.39 2.11 9.01
N ALA A 45 -8.89 1.07 8.35
CA ALA A 45 -8.76 -0.29 8.82
C ALA A 45 -7.37 -0.76 8.39
N ARG A 46 -6.38 -0.30 9.17
CA ARG A 46 -5.17 -1.02 9.56
C ARG A 46 -4.96 -2.36 8.85
N VAL A 47 -4.53 -2.35 7.59
CA VAL A 47 -3.77 -3.48 7.08
C VAL A 47 -2.36 -3.26 7.58
N ALA A 48 -2.08 -3.95 8.69
CA ALA A 48 -0.80 -3.96 9.36
C ALA A 48 0.33 -4.23 8.36
N ILE A 49 1.29 -3.32 8.32
CA ILE A 49 2.62 -3.64 7.83
C ILE A 49 3.38 -4.13 9.07
N PRO A 50 3.59 -5.43 9.30
CA PRO A 50 4.75 -5.81 10.07
C PRO A 50 5.94 -5.52 9.15
N ALA A 51 6.57 -4.37 9.35
CA ALA A 51 7.87 -4.10 8.80
C ALA A 51 8.77 -5.27 9.23
N SER A 52 9.16 -6.07 8.24
CA SER A 52 10.03 -7.23 8.38
C SER A 52 11.35 -6.76 9.01
N ARG A 53 11.45 -6.95 10.33
CA ARG A 53 12.66 -6.65 11.10
C ARG A 53 13.67 -7.76 10.81
N PHE A 54 14.42 -7.57 9.73
CA PHE A 54 15.58 -8.39 9.39
C PHE A 54 16.64 -8.17 10.47
N ILE A 55 16.75 -9.10 11.43
CA ILE A 55 17.82 -9.09 12.43
C ILE A 55 19.07 -9.61 11.71
N ILE A 56 20.03 -8.73 11.47
CA ILE A 56 21.33 -9.07 10.89
C ILE A 56 22.06 -9.99 11.88
N THR A 57 22.44 -11.18 11.42
CA THR A 57 23.34 -12.11 12.11
C THR A 57 24.63 -11.39 12.51
N ALA A 58 24.93 -11.36 13.81
CA ALA A 58 26.26 -11.02 14.31
C ALA A 58 27.20 -12.20 14.05
N ALA A 59 27.81 -12.23 12.86
CA ALA A 59 29.01 -13.04 12.63
C ALA A 59 30.21 -12.23 13.10
N SER A 60 30.50 -12.27 14.41
CA SER A 60 31.78 -11.82 14.94
C SER A 60 32.87 -12.83 14.58
N ALA A 61 33.72 -12.37 13.65
CA ALA A 61 34.99 -12.87 13.11
C ALA A 61 35.65 -14.13 13.71
N PRO A 62 36.25 -15.01 12.87
CA PRO A 62 37.25 -15.97 13.32
C PRO A 62 38.54 -15.22 13.68
N LEU A 63 38.98 -15.33 14.93
CA LEU A 63 40.31 -14.87 15.33
C LEU A 63 41.35 -15.76 14.62
N HIS A 64 42.00 -15.21 13.60
CA HIS A 64 43.18 -15.78 12.97
C HIS A 64 44.29 -15.87 14.03
N THR A 65 44.48 -17.06 14.61
CA THR A 65 45.67 -17.41 15.40
C THR A 65 46.55 -18.31 14.56
N ILE A 66 47.54 -17.70 13.91
CA ILE A 66 48.74 -18.35 13.34
C ILE A 66 49.81 -17.23 13.32
N PRO A 67 51.14 -17.46 13.38
CA PRO A 67 52.02 -18.55 13.88
C PRO A 67 52.93 -18.01 15.05
N ILE A 68 53.92 -18.66 15.67
CA ILE A 68 55.06 -19.52 15.30
C ILE A 68 55.46 -20.33 16.54
#